data_AF-A0A7C3CZ30-F1
#
_entry.id   AF-A0A7C3CZ30-F1
#
_cell.length_a   1.000
_cell.length_b   1.000
_cell.length_c   1.000
_cell.angle_alpha   90.00
_cell.angle_beta   90.00
_cell.angle_gamma   90.00
#
_symmetry.space_group_name_H-M   'P 1'
#
loop_
_entity.id
_entity.type
_entity.pdbx_description
1 polymer ?
#
loop_
_entity_poly.entity_id
_entity_poly.type
_entity_poly.pdbx_seq_one_letter_code
_entity_poly.pdbx_strand_id
1 'polypeptide(L)' 'MENNQIIVIGAGIAGLVAAYELQKAGLSVIVIESSNKSGGRMIS' A
#
# COMPACT_ATOMS: atom_id res chain seq x y z
N MET A 1 -15.89 16.84 -5.97
CA MET A 1 -15.85 15.43 -5.52
C MET A 1 -14.68 15.32 -4.56
N GLU A 2 -14.93 14.93 -3.31
CA GLU A 2 -13.83 14.70 -2.36
C GLU A 2 -12.98 13.55 -2.90
N ASN A 3 -11.69 13.81 -3.04
CA ASN A 3 -10.72 12.84 -3.52
C ASN A 3 -10.32 11.96 -2.33
N ASN A 4 -11.17 10.99 -1.97
CA ASN A 4 -10.92 10.06 -0.85
C ASN A 4 -9.85 9.03 -1.24
N GLN A 5 -8.62 9.51 -1.33
CA GLN A 5 -7.44 8.72 -1.65
C GLN A 5 -6.89 8.12 -0.36
N ILE A 6 -6.76 6.80 -0.33
CA ILE A 6 -6.25 6.08 0.84
C ILE A 6 -4.73 5.99 0.73
N ILE A 7 -4.03 6.27 1.83
CA ILE A 7 -2.57 6.16 1.88
C ILE A 7 -2.20 5.03 2.83
N VAL A 8 -1.43 4.07 2.33
CA VAL A 8 -0.83 3.00 3.12
C VAL A 8 0.65 3.32 3.33
N ILE A 9 1.07 3.43 4.59
CA ILE A 9 2.47 3.69 4.95
C ILE A 9 3.17 2.34 5.23
N GLY A 10 4.19 2.05 4.43
CA GLY A 10 5.00 0.83 4.44
C GLY A 10 4.60 -0.17 3.35
N ALA A 11 5.55 -0.54 2.49
CA ALA A 11 5.40 -1.58 1.47
C ALA A 11 5.93 -2.95 1.95
N GLY A 12 5.75 -3.25 3.24
CA GLY A 12 5.89 -4.62 3.76
C GLY A 12 4.67 -5.49 3.43
N ILE A 13 4.72 -6.78 3.78
CA ILE A 13 3.64 -7.73 3.46
C ILE A 13 2.26 -7.26 3.92
N ALA A 14 2.16 -6.71 5.14
CA ALA A 14 0.89 -6.22 5.66
C ALA A 14 0.34 -5.02 4.86
N GLY A 15 1.20 -4.06 4.51
CA GLY A 15 0.80 -2.88 3.75
C GLY A 15 0.40 -3.22 2.31
N LEU A 16 1.15 -4.11 1.67
CA LEU A 16 0.82 -4.58 0.32
C LEU A 16 -0.49 -5.36 0.28
N VAL A 17 -0.76 -6.22 1.27
CA VAL A 17 -2.05 -6.93 1.37
C VAL A 17 -3.20 -5.96 1.63
N ALA A 18 -3.01 -4.97 2.52
CA ALA A 18 -4.03 -3.94 2.76
C ALA A 18 -4.34 -3.15 1.49
N ALA A 19 -3.31 -2.69 0.77
CA ALA A 19 -3.47 -1.96 -0.49
C ALA A 19 -4.16 -2.81 -1.56
N TYR A 20 -3.83 -4.09 -1.64
CA TYR A 20 -4.45 -5.04 -2.56
C TYR A 20 -5.96 -5.21 -2.30
N GLU A 21 -6.37 -5.43 -1.05
CA GLU A 21 -7.79 -5.58 -0.72
C GLU A 21 -8.58 -4.27 -0.92
N LEU A 22 -7.99 -3.13 -0.58
CA LEU A 22 -8.59 -1.82 -0.84
C LEU A 22 -8.75 -1.54 -2.34
N GLN A 23 -7.75 -1.87 -3.15
CA GLN A 23 -7.83 -1.76 -4.61
C GLN A 23 -8.93 -2.68 -5.17
N LYS A 24 -9.02 -3.93 -4.68
CA LYS A 24 -10.10 -4.86 -5.06
C LYS A 24 -11.49 -4.35 -4.70
N ALA A 25 -11.61 -3.56 -3.63
CA ALA A 25 -12.86 -2.89 -3.24
C ALA A 25 -13.20 -1.67 -4.12
N GLY A 26 -12.39 -1.34 -5.14
CA GLY A 26 -12.61 -0.20 -6.03
C GLY A 26 -12.12 1.13 -5.47
N LEU A 27 -11.28 1.11 -4.44
CA LEU A 27 -10.76 2.32 -3.79
C LEU A 27 -9.43 2.74 -4.41
N SER A 28 -9.19 4.05 -4.47
CA SER A 28 -7.91 4.62 -4.90
C SER A 28 -6.91 4.58 -3.74
N VAL A 29 -5.77 3.94 -3.95
CA VAL A 29 -4.75 3.71 -2.92
C VAL A 29 -3.37 4.12 -3.41
N ILE A 30 -2.62 4.81 -2.56
CA ILE A 30 -1.19 5.04 -2.71
C ILE A 30 -0.45 4.32 -1.59
N VAL A 31 0.58 3.55 -1.93
CA VAL A 31 1.50 2.95 -0.97
C VAL A 31 2.79 3.77 -0.95
N ILE A 32 3.24 4.16 0.24
CA ILE A 32 4.49 4.89 0.45
C ILE A 32 5.44 4.01 1.23
N GLU A 33 6.66 3.83 0.73
CA GLU A 33 7.73 3.10 1.41
C GLU A 33 8.94 4.03 1.61
N SER A 34 9.57 3.90 2.77
CA SER A 34 10.78 4.64 3.12
C SER A 34 12.03 4.15 2.37
N SER A 35 12.06 2.86 2.04
CA SER A 35 13.13 2.20 1.30
C SER A 35 12.95 2.31 -0.22
N ASN A 36 14.04 2.09 -0.96
CA ASN A 36 14.02 1.97 -2.41
C ASN A 36 13.48 0.61 -2.91
N LYS A 37 13.12 -0.30 -2.00
CA LYS A 37 12.60 -1.63 -2.33
C LYS A 37 11.36 -1.96 -1.49
N SER A 38 10.35 -2.54 -2.12
CA SER A 38 9.20 -3.16 -1.44
C SER A 38 9.57 -4.52 -0.84
N GLY A 39 8.77 -4.99 0.12
CA GLY A 39 8.89 -6.30 0.75
C GLY A 39 9.10 -6.24 2.26
N GLY A 40 9.56 -5.09 2.79
CA GLY A 40 9.83 -4.90 4.21
C GLY A 40 10.75 -6.01 4.74
N ARG A 41 10.27 -6.77 5.74
CA ARG A 41 11.01 -7.90 6.33
C ARG A 41 11.13 -9.15 5.44
N MET A 42 10.41 -9.22 4.32
CA MET A 42 10.43 -10.39 3.41
C MET A 42 11.23 -10.12 2.14
N ILE A 43 12.15 -9.16 2.18
CA ILE A 43 13.00 -8.81 1.05
C ILE A 43 14.06 -9.90 0.81
N SER A 44 14.23 -10.31 -0.44
CA SER A 44 15.27 -11.26 -0.89
C SER A 44 16.45 -10.56 -1.53
#